data_AF-A0A660N162-F1
#
_entry.id   AF-A0A660N162-F1
#
_cell.length_a   1.000
_cell.length_b   1.000
_cell.length_c   1.000
_cell.angle_alpha   90.00
_cell.angle_beta   90.00
_cell.angle_gamma   90.00
#
_symmetry.space_group_name_H-M   'P 1'
#
loop_
_entity.id
_entity.type
_entity.pdbx_description
1 polymer ?
#
loop_
_entity_poly.entity_id
_entity_poly.type
_entity_poly.pdbx_seq_one_letter_code
_entity_poly.pdbx_strand_id
1 'polypeptide(L)'
;PFYYYFPEMSFTDAFFEAMSGLTTTGATVISGLDTLPPSINFWRHMLNWLGGMGIIVLAVAILPMLGVGGTQLFKAEIAGVHKDKTSPRISQTAKQLWEFYLACTLWIAIALHWAGMGWFDAACHAMSAFALGGFSTHDSNIAFFNSPAIEWVIIGATLLGGINFANHFAALRQKSLRHYWQDEEVRTMILLLSGSIVVVALYLAYKDFYSLADAFRFVAFNFVSIGLASGFSNADFATWPLIASLWMFFLANILANTGSMGGGVKLVRILALCKILKREMTLLQHPNAVHVVKVNGHKLSDHVAMAIAAFVFVYFCTVTLFTFALMISGLDLVSALTAVIACITNAGPGLGAVGPSHDYTVLSTAQKWICAVVMLLGRLEIFTVLMLFTP
;
A
#
# COMPACT_ATOMS: atom_id res chain seq x y z
N PRO A 1 -10.95 -1.40 -22.78
CA PRO A 1 -12.34 -1.05 -22.37
C PRO A 1 -12.56 0.46 -22.29
N PHE A 2 -11.78 1.19 -21.47
CA PHE A 2 -11.94 2.64 -21.30
C PHE A 2 -11.86 3.43 -22.61
N TYR A 3 -10.80 3.21 -23.40
CA TYR A 3 -10.60 3.87 -24.70
C TYR A 3 -11.73 3.67 -25.72
N TYR A 4 -12.45 2.54 -25.66
CA TYR A 4 -13.56 2.27 -26.58
C TYR A 4 -14.90 2.82 -26.08
N TYR A 5 -15.06 2.94 -24.75
CA TYR A 5 -16.32 3.39 -24.16
C TYR A 5 -16.40 4.93 -24.13
N PHE A 6 -15.30 5.60 -23.81
CA PHE A 6 -15.23 7.07 -23.76
C PHE A 6 -14.69 7.63 -25.08
N PRO A 7 -15.53 8.25 -25.93
CA PRO A 7 -15.09 8.71 -27.26
C PRO A 7 -14.04 9.83 -27.19
N GLU A 8 -14.11 10.66 -26.16
CA GLU A 8 -13.22 11.81 -25.96
C GLU A 8 -12.00 11.50 -25.07
N MET A 9 -11.93 10.29 -24.49
CA MET A 9 -10.82 9.92 -23.62
C MET A 9 -9.57 9.66 -24.44
N SER A 10 -8.47 10.33 -24.08
CA SER A 10 -7.19 10.09 -24.75
C SER A 10 -6.68 8.67 -24.46
N PHE A 11 -5.83 8.14 -25.35
CA PHE A 11 -5.13 6.88 -25.08
C PHE A 11 -4.34 6.93 -23.76
N THR A 12 -3.76 8.09 -23.44
CA THR A 12 -2.97 8.26 -22.21
C THR A 12 -3.83 8.16 -20.97
N ASP A 13 -5.03 8.73 -20.98
CA ASP A 13 -5.97 8.63 -19.85
C ASP A 13 -6.48 7.20 -19.68
N ALA A 14 -6.84 6.54 -20.79
CA ALA A 14 -7.26 5.14 -20.76
C ALA A 14 -6.16 4.20 -20.26
N PHE A 15 -4.90 4.45 -20.65
CA PHE A 15 -3.74 3.70 -20.16
C PHE A 15 -3.47 3.99 -18.69
N PHE A 16 -3.53 5.26 -18.28
CA PHE A 16 -3.33 5.68 -16.89
C PHE A 16 -4.35 5.02 -15.96
N GLU A 17 -5.64 5.08 -16.29
CA GLU A 17 -6.70 4.46 -15.50
C GLU A 17 -6.49 2.94 -15.38
N ALA A 18 -6.10 2.28 -16.50
CA ALA A 18 -5.83 0.86 -16.50
C ALA A 18 -4.58 0.47 -15.69
N MET A 19 -3.50 1.25 -15.81
CA MET A 19 -2.26 1.04 -15.05
C MET A 19 -2.50 1.28 -13.56
N SER A 20 -3.23 2.34 -13.21
CA SER A 20 -3.60 2.65 -11.83
C SER A 20 -4.42 1.52 -11.21
N GLY A 21 -5.42 1.00 -11.92
CA GLY A 21 -6.19 -0.16 -11.46
C GLY A 21 -5.35 -1.43 -11.32
N LEU A 22 -4.54 -1.77 -12.32
CA LEU A 22 -3.75 -3.01 -12.30
C LEU A 22 -2.63 -2.99 -11.26
N THR A 23 -2.06 -1.82 -10.99
CA THR A 23 -1.03 -1.61 -9.95
C THR A 23 -1.65 -1.40 -8.56
N THR A 24 -2.98 -1.44 -8.45
CA THR A 24 -3.74 -1.14 -7.23
C THR A 24 -3.35 0.21 -6.64
N THR A 25 -3.14 1.22 -7.48
CA THR A 25 -2.80 2.57 -7.03
C THR A 25 -4.04 3.35 -6.64
N GLY A 26 -5.12 3.30 -7.43
CA GLY A 26 -6.35 4.01 -7.09
C GLY A 26 -6.40 5.48 -7.49
N ALA A 27 -5.39 5.99 -8.20
CA ALA A 27 -5.43 7.31 -8.83
C ALA A 27 -6.31 7.28 -10.08
N THR A 28 -7.30 8.16 -10.20
CA THR A 28 -8.24 8.15 -11.33
C THR A 28 -8.09 9.39 -12.21
N VAL A 29 -8.35 9.23 -13.51
CA VAL A 29 -8.49 10.32 -14.49
C VAL A 29 -9.92 10.39 -15.04
N ILE A 30 -10.86 9.78 -14.33
CA ILE A 30 -12.27 9.75 -14.70
C ILE A 30 -13.06 10.48 -13.61
N SER A 31 -13.72 11.56 -13.99
CA SER A 31 -14.67 12.28 -13.14
C SER A 31 -16.11 11.84 -13.45
N GLY A 32 -17.06 12.11 -12.55
CA GLY A 32 -18.46 11.75 -12.74
C GLY A 32 -18.74 10.27 -12.52
N LEU A 33 -17.97 9.62 -11.63
CA LEU A 33 -18.04 8.20 -11.34
C LEU A 33 -19.44 7.75 -10.90
N ASP A 34 -20.19 8.63 -10.24
CA ASP A 34 -21.56 8.42 -9.79
C ASP A 34 -22.54 8.07 -10.93
N THR A 35 -22.27 8.56 -12.14
CA THR A 35 -23.12 8.36 -13.33
C THR A 35 -22.56 7.34 -14.33
N LEU A 36 -21.41 6.76 -14.00
CA LEU A 36 -20.68 5.86 -14.86
C LEU A 36 -21.41 4.50 -14.95
N PRO A 37 -21.50 3.86 -16.13
CA PRO A 37 -22.21 2.59 -16.22
C PRO A 37 -21.63 1.54 -15.28
N PRO A 38 -22.49 0.74 -14.61
CA PRO A 38 -22.04 -0.27 -13.66
C PRO A 38 -21.00 -1.23 -14.22
N SER A 39 -21.05 -1.57 -15.52
CA SER A 39 -20.08 -2.45 -16.17
C SER A 39 -18.66 -1.86 -16.23
N ILE A 40 -18.51 -0.57 -16.52
CA ILE A 40 -17.21 0.11 -16.56
C ILE A 40 -16.70 0.31 -15.14
N ASN A 41 -17.58 0.65 -14.20
CA ASN A 41 -17.18 0.85 -12.81
C ASN A 41 -16.72 -0.47 -12.18
N PHE A 42 -17.44 -1.56 -12.46
CA PHE A 42 -17.05 -2.91 -12.08
C PHE A 42 -15.69 -3.29 -12.67
N TRP A 43 -15.44 -2.99 -13.95
CA TRP A 43 -14.14 -3.25 -14.58
C TRP A 43 -12.98 -2.53 -13.86
N ARG A 44 -13.16 -1.27 -13.44
CA ARG A 44 -12.15 -0.53 -12.65
C ARG A 44 -11.80 -1.28 -11.37
N HIS A 45 -12.80 -1.71 -10.62
CA HIS A 45 -12.59 -2.43 -9.35
C HIS A 45 -12.05 -3.85 -9.56
N MET A 46 -12.43 -4.50 -10.66
CA MET A 46 -11.88 -5.80 -11.03
C MET A 46 -10.40 -5.72 -11.40
N LEU A 47 -9.93 -4.62 -12.00
CA LEU A 47 -8.49 -4.39 -12.22
C LEU A 47 -7.73 -4.33 -10.89
N ASN A 48 -8.25 -3.62 -9.87
CA ASN A 48 -7.67 -3.62 -8.52
C ASN A 48 -7.61 -5.03 -7.95
N TRP A 49 -8.71 -5.77 -8.06
CA TRP A 49 -8.80 -7.13 -7.53
C TRP A 49 -7.80 -8.10 -8.18
N LEU A 50 -7.68 -8.04 -9.51
CA LEU A 50 -6.71 -8.83 -10.26
C LEU A 50 -5.27 -8.40 -9.96
N GLY A 51 -5.03 -7.09 -9.85
CA GLY A 51 -3.74 -6.50 -9.49
C GLY A 51 -3.27 -6.93 -8.09
N GLY A 52 -4.19 -6.92 -7.12
CA GLY A 52 -3.99 -7.37 -5.75
C GLY A 52 -3.53 -8.82 -5.74
N MET A 53 -4.33 -9.72 -6.33
CA MET A 53 -3.94 -11.12 -6.44
C MET A 53 -2.63 -11.33 -7.21
N GLY A 54 -2.39 -10.53 -8.25
CA GLY A 54 -1.16 -10.56 -9.04
C GLY A 54 0.09 -10.46 -8.17
N ILE A 55 0.10 -9.56 -7.18
CA ILE A 55 1.22 -9.48 -6.22
C ILE A 55 1.36 -10.73 -5.39
N ILE A 56 0.28 -11.31 -4.88
CA ILE A 56 0.38 -12.51 -4.05
C ILE A 56 1.02 -13.64 -4.86
N VAL A 57 0.55 -13.86 -6.09
CA VAL A 57 1.07 -14.94 -6.95
C VAL A 57 2.51 -14.67 -7.37
N LEU A 58 2.83 -13.43 -7.77
CA LEU A 58 4.20 -13.04 -8.07
C LEU A 58 5.12 -13.22 -6.86
N ALA A 59 4.67 -12.82 -5.68
CA ALA A 59 5.44 -12.96 -4.46
C ALA A 59 5.75 -14.43 -4.16
N VAL A 60 4.76 -15.33 -4.25
CA VAL A 60 4.97 -16.76 -3.98
C VAL A 60 5.75 -17.47 -5.07
N ALA A 61 5.53 -17.11 -6.35
CA ALA A 61 6.18 -17.78 -7.48
C ALA A 61 7.61 -17.29 -7.71
N ILE A 62 7.85 -15.98 -7.58
CA ILE A 62 9.09 -15.34 -8.02
C ILE A 62 10.06 -15.07 -6.86
N LEU A 63 9.62 -14.72 -5.64
CA LEU A 63 10.55 -14.47 -4.52
C LEU A 63 11.55 -15.63 -4.34
N PRO A 64 11.14 -16.91 -4.29
CA PRO A 64 12.07 -18.02 -4.08
C PRO A 64 13.22 -18.08 -5.09
N MET A 65 12.99 -17.57 -6.30
CA MET A 65 13.93 -17.58 -7.42
C MET A 65 14.85 -16.36 -7.45
N LEU A 66 14.41 -15.19 -6.96
CA LEU A 66 15.16 -13.94 -7.09
C LEU A 66 16.33 -13.79 -6.11
N GLY A 67 16.43 -14.60 -5.04
CA GLY A 67 17.64 -14.64 -4.19
C GLY A 67 18.03 -13.33 -3.48
N VAL A 68 17.28 -12.24 -3.64
CA VAL A 68 17.57 -10.94 -3.05
C VAL A 68 17.03 -10.91 -1.63
N GLY A 69 17.93 -10.88 -0.63
CA GLY A 69 17.74 -10.31 0.71
C GLY A 69 16.68 -10.94 1.63
N GLY A 70 15.41 -10.87 1.23
CA GLY A 70 14.25 -11.38 1.97
C GLY A 70 13.98 -12.86 1.76
N THR A 71 14.56 -13.49 0.74
CA THR A 71 14.34 -14.93 0.48
C THR A 71 14.84 -15.81 1.59
N GLN A 72 15.87 -15.41 2.35
CA GLN A 72 16.35 -16.17 3.50
C GLN A 72 15.44 -15.98 4.73
N LEU A 73 14.84 -14.80 4.92
CA LEU A 73 13.81 -14.57 5.95
C LEU A 73 12.50 -15.29 5.61
N PHE A 74 12.03 -15.20 4.35
CA PHE A 74 10.83 -15.90 3.90
C PHE A 74 11.02 -17.43 3.84
N LYS A 75 12.22 -17.91 3.44
CA LYS A 75 12.59 -19.33 3.60
C LYS A 75 12.62 -19.75 5.06
N ALA A 76 12.95 -18.86 6.00
CA ALA A 76 12.95 -19.15 7.42
C ALA A 76 11.53 -19.11 8.03
N GLU A 77 10.63 -18.24 7.53
CA GLU A 77 9.19 -18.24 7.88
C GLU A 77 8.47 -19.48 7.35
N ILE A 78 8.90 -20.01 6.20
CA ILE A 78 8.41 -21.28 5.64
C ILE A 78 9.16 -22.50 6.25
N ALA A 79 10.28 -22.29 6.96
CA ALA A 79 11.12 -23.35 7.54
C ALA A 79 10.52 -24.00 8.81
N GLY A 80 9.19 -24.14 8.87
CA GLY A 80 8.52 -25.09 9.75
C GLY A 80 8.39 -26.50 9.15
N VAL A 81 8.83 -26.74 7.91
CA VAL A 81 8.68 -28.05 7.25
C VAL A 81 9.97 -28.43 6.51
N HIS A 82 10.55 -29.57 6.88
CA HIS A 82 11.72 -30.16 6.25
C HIS A 82 11.59 -30.34 4.72
N LYS A 83 12.77 -30.34 4.06
CA LYS A 83 13.07 -30.63 2.65
C LYS A 83 12.04 -31.53 1.93
N ASP A 84 11.53 -31.07 0.77
CA ASP A 84 11.79 -31.71 -0.52
C ASP A 84 11.07 -31.03 -1.70
N LYS A 85 11.80 -31.00 -2.82
CA LYS A 85 11.51 -30.63 -4.23
C LYS A 85 10.23 -29.84 -4.58
N THR A 86 10.48 -28.66 -5.13
CA THR A 86 9.59 -27.56 -5.50
C THR A 86 9.05 -27.71 -6.93
N SER A 87 7.78 -28.09 -7.06
CA SER A 87 6.91 -27.77 -8.21
C SER A 87 5.42 -28.00 -7.89
N PRO A 88 4.99 -29.15 -7.30
CA PRO A 88 3.57 -29.37 -6.98
C PRO A 88 3.02 -28.51 -5.84
N ARG A 89 3.90 -27.94 -5.00
CA ARG A 89 3.50 -27.11 -3.84
C ARG A 89 3.14 -25.67 -4.22
N ILE A 90 3.70 -25.11 -5.29
CA ILE A 90 3.45 -23.69 -5.67
C ILE A 90 1.99 -23.52 -6.12
N SER A 91 1.48 -24.44 -6.95
CA SER A 91 0.08 -24.45 -7.38
C SER A 91 -0.89 -24.63 -6.21
N GLN A 92 -0.55 -25.49 -5.24
CA GLN A 92 -1.36 -25.70 -4.04
C GLN A 92 -1.39 -24.46 -3.15
N THR A 93 -0.24 -23.81 -2.91
CA THR A 93 -0.18 -22.56 -2.12
C THR A 93 -0.92 -21.44 -2.83
N ALA A 94 -0.77 -21.29 -4.15
CA ALA A 94 -1.50 -20.30 -4.95
C ALA A 94 -3.02 -20.51 -4.88
N LYS A 95 -3.49 -21.77 -4.93
CA LYS A 95 -4.91 -22.10 -4.77
C LYS A 95 -5.45 -21.71 -3.39
N GLN A 96 -4.72 -22.03 -2.32
CA GLN A 96 -5.13 -21.67 -0.95
C GLN A 96 -5.17 -20.15 -0.75
N LEU A 97 -4.21 -19.43 -1.33
CA LEU A 97 -4.20 -17.96 -1.33
C LEU A 97 -5.38 -17.38 -2.09
N TRP A 98 -5.72 -17.95 -3.25
CA TRP A 98 -6.88 -17.53 -4.04
C TRP A 98 -8.18 -17.76 -3.28
N GLU A 99 -8.36 -18.94 -2.67
CA GLU A 99 -9.53 -19.25 -1.85
C GLU A 99 -9.67 -18.30 -0.66
N PHE A 100 -8.55 -18.01 0.04
CA PHE A 100 -8.53 -17.04 1.13
C PHE A 100 -8.85 -15.62 0.64
N TYR A 101 -8.29 -15.21 -0.50
CA TYR A 101 -8.49 -13.89 -1.08
C TYR A 101 -9.95 -13.65 -1.49
N LEU A 102 -10.54 -14.63 -2.18
CA LEU A 102 -11.95 -14.62 -2.57
C LEU A 102 -12.87 -14.63 -1.34
N ALA A 103 -12.58 -15.48 -0.34
CA ALA A 103 -13.37 -15.56 0.88
C ALA A 103 -13.37 -14.23 1.64
N CYS A 104 -12.20 -13.62 1.86
CA CYS A 104 -12.10 -12.31 2.53
C CYS A 104 -12.85 -11.24 1.75
N THR A 105 -12.70 -11.19 0.42
CA THR A 105 -13.42 -10.24 -0.44
C THR A 105 -14.94 -10.40 -0.27
N LEU A 106 -15.45 -11.63 -0.29
CA LEU A 106 -16.88 -11.91 -0.12
C LEU A 106 -17.39 -11.49 1.26
N TRP A 107 -16.64 -11.80 2.33
CA TRP A 107 -16.99 -11.39 3.69
C TRP A 107 -17.03 -9.87 3.85
N ILE A 108 -16.05 -9.17 3.25
CA ILE A 108 -16.03 -7.70 3.25
C ILE A 108 -17.24 -7.15 2.48
N ALA A 109 -17.60 -7.72 1.33
CA ALA A 109 -18.77 -7.28 0.57
C ALA A 109 -20.06 -7.42 1.37
N ILE A 110 -20.25 -8.56 2.07
CA ILE A 110 -21.42 -8.77 2.93
C ILE A 110 -21.42 -7.77 4.10
N ALA A 111 -20.26 -7.55 4.73
CA ALA A 111 -20.13 -6.60 5.84
C ALA A 111 -20.43 -5.15 5.41
N LEU A 112 -19.94 -4.73 4.24
CA LEU A 112 -20.23 -3.40 3.67
C LEU A 112 -21.71 -3.24 3.32
N HIS A 113 -22.34 -4.27 2.77
CA HIS A 113 -23.77 -4.25 2.51
C HIS A 113 -24.59 -4.09 3.80
N TRP A 114 -24.26 -4.86 4.85
CA TRP A 114 -24.90 -4.73 6.16
C TRP A 114 -24.61 -3.40 6.85
N ALA A 115 -23.47 -2.77 6.56
CA ALA A 115 -23.15 -1.42 7.03
C ALA A 115 -23.90 -0.30 6.29
N GLY A 116 -24.65 -0.64 5.22
CA GLY A 116 -25.56 0.28 4.53
C GLY A 116 -25.28 0.51 3.04
N MET A 117 -24.25 -0.12 2.46
CA MET A 117 -23.97 0.02 1.01
C MET A 117 -24.96 -0.78 0.15
N GLY A 118 -25.27 -0.29 -1.05
CA GLY A 118 -25.92 -1.10 -2.08
C GLY A 118 -25.05 -2.30 -2.46
N TRP A 119 -25.65 -3.41 -2.93
CA TRP A 119 -24.90 -4.63 -3.27
C TRP A 119 -23.79 -4.40 -4.30
N PHE A 120 -24.05 -3.53 -5.29
CA PHE A 120 -23.08 -3.20 -6.32
C PHE A 120 -21.87 -2.45 -5.73
N ASP A 121 -22.12 -1.40 -4.94
CA ASP A 121 -21.07 -0.62 -4.28
C ASP A 121 -20.30 -1.49 -3.30
N ALA A 122 -21.00 -2.33 -2.52
CA ALA A 122 -20.38 -3.23 -1.56
C ALA A 122 -19.42 -4.22 -2.23
N ALA A 123 -19.81 -4.82 -3.36
CA ALA A 123 -18.95 -5.72 -4.11
C ALA A 123 -17.74 -5.00 -4.71
N CYS A 124 -17.95 -3.81 -5.30
CA CYS A 124 -16.87 -3.00 -5.87
C CYS A 124 -15.87 -2.56 -4.78
N HIS A 125 -16.36 -1.96 -3.70
CA HIS A 125 -15.50 -1.51 -2.61
C HIS A 125 -14.81 -2.65 -1.89
N ALA A 126 -15.42 -3.84 -1.76
CA ALA A 126 -14.74 -4.99 -1.18
C ALA A 126 -13.55 -5.46 -2.01
N MET A 127 -13.72 -5.53 -3.34
CA MET A 127 -12.64 -5.85 -4.28
C MET A 127 -11.48 -4.86 -4.16
N SER A 128 -11.80 -3.56 -4.11
CA SER A 128 -10.80 -2.49 -4.03
C SER A 128 -10.14 -2.43 -2.65
N ALA A 129 -10.90 -2.57 -1.56
CA ALA A 129 -10.38 -2.47 -0.20
C ALA A 129 -9.45 -3.62 0.17
N PHE A 130 -9.80 -4.86 -0.19
CA PHE A 130 -8.92 -5.98 0.13
C PHE A 130 -7.68 -6.02 -0.76
N ALA A 131 -7.75 -5.47 -1.98
CA ALA A 131 -6.60 -5.28 -2.85
C ALA A 131 -5.69 -4.12 -2.44
N LEU A 132 -6.11 -3.28 -1.49
CA LEU A 132 -5.50 -1.98 -1.17
C LEU A 132 -5.40 -1.08 -2.42
N GLY A 133 -6.50 -0.95 -3.16
CA GLY A 133 -6.51 -0.30 -4.47
C GLY A 133 -7.24 1.04 -4.57
N GLY A 134 -8.02 1.46 -3.57
CA GLY A 134 -8.51 2.84 -3.43
C GLY A 134 -9.58 3.34 -4.40
N PHE A 135 -9.90 2.59 -5.45
CA PHE A 135 -11.04 2.94 -6.31
C PHE A 135 -12.37 2.84 -5.57
N SER A 136 -13.20 3.83 -5.87
CA SER A 136 -14.56 4.02 -5.38
C SER A 136 -15.52 4.09 -6.57
N THR A 137 -16.79 3.76 -6.31
CA THR A 137 -17.88 3.95 -7.28
C THR A 137 -18.37 5.40 -7.34
N HIS A 138 -17.99 6.24 -6.38
CA HIS A 138 -18.39 7.64 -6.24
C HIS A 138 -17.18 8.59 -6.27
N ASP A 139 -17.36 9.80 -6.81
CA ASP A 139 -16.29 10.82 -6.90
C ASP A 139 -15.81 11.28 -5.51
N SER A 140 -16.74 11.41 -4.56
CA SER A 140 -16.44 11.77 -3.17
C SER A 140 -15.90 10.60 -2.33
N ASN A 141 -15.52 9.50 -2.97
CA ASN A 141 -14.91 8.35 -2.31
C ASN A 141 -15.81 7.82 -1.17
N ILE A 142 -15.24 7.43 -0.03
CA ILE A 142 -16.02 6.94 1.12
C ILE A 142 -16.81 8.05 1.83
N ALA A 143 -16.45 9.32 1.61
CA ALA A 143 -17.20 10.45 2.17
C ALA A 143 -18.65 10.49 1.66
N PHE A 144 -18.94 9.93 0.47
CA PHE A 144 -20.29 9.80 -0.10
C PHE A 144 -21.27 9.12 0.88
N PHE A 145 -20.84 8.04 1.53
CA PHE A 145 -21.73 7.21 2.35
C PHE A 145 -22.00 7.78 3.74
N ASN A 146 -21.13 8.68 4.22
CA ASN A 146 -21.20 9.31 5.55
C ASN A 146 -21.58 8.33 6.69
N SER A 147 -21.01 7.12 6.68
CA SER A 147 -21.35 6.06 7.61
C SER A 147 -20.12 5.59 8.37
N PRO A 148 -20.03 5.81 9.70
CA PRO A 148 -18.95 5.27 10.52
C PRO A 148 -18.84 3.75 10.41
N ALA A 149 -19.95 3.03 10.22
CA ALA A 149 -19.94 1.57 10.10
C ALA A 149 -19.16 1.12 8.84
N ILE A 150 -19.37 1.80 7.72
CA ILE A 150 -18.65 1.53 6.47
C ILE A 150 -17.14 1.82 6.64
N GLU A 151 -16.82 2.95 7.26
CA GLU A 151 -15.44 3.35 7.54
C GLU A 151 -14.69 2.30 8.36
N TRP A 152 -15.32 1.77 9.43
CA TRP A 152 -14.71 0.73 10.27
C TRP A 152 -14.54 -0.61 9.54
N VAL A 153 -15.47 -0.98 8.66
CA VAL A 153 -15.32 -2.20 7.83
C VAL A 153 -14.12 -2.05 6.89
N ILE A 154 -13.97 -0.89 6.25
CA ILE A 154 -12.84 -0.62 5.36
C ILE A 154 -11.52 -0.58 6.14
N ILE A 155 -11.48 0.06 7.31
CA ILE A 155 -10.29 0.03 8.20
C ILE A 155 -9.88 -1.43 8.50
N GLY A 156 -10.85 -2.28 8.83
CA GLY A 156 -10.61 -3.71 9.05
C GLY A 156 -10.06 -4.41 7.81
N ALA A 157 -10.67 -4.18 6.64
CA ALA A 157 -10.23 -4.75 5.37
C ALA A 157 -8.80 -4.32 5.00
N THR A 158 -8.49 -3.04 5.16
CA THR A 158 -7.17 -2.46 4.89
C THR A 158 -6.10 -3.02 5.83
N LEU A 159 -6.41 -3.16 7.13
CA LEU A 159 -5.49 -3.81 8.09
C LEU A 159 -5.24 -5.28 7.72
N LEU A 160 -6.26 -6.01 7.30
CA LEU A 160 -6.08 -7.39 6.83
C LEU A 160 -5.26 -7.45 5.53
N GLY A 161 -5.46 -6.54 4.59
CA GLY A 161 -4.66 -6.49 3.36
C GLY A 161 -3.20 -6.05 3.59
N GLY A 162 -2.95 -5.21 4.59
CA GLY A 162 -1.64 -4.65 4.94
C GLY A 162 -0.76 -5.55 5.81
N ILE A 163 -1.33 -6.60 6.41
CA ILE A 163 -0.59 -7.60 7.18
C ILE A 163 -0.03 -8.69 6.25
N ASN A 164 1.10 -9.28 6.63
CA ASN A 164 1.72 -10.39 5.92
C ASN A 164 0.74 -11.57 5.83
N PHE A 165 0.47 -12.08 4.62
CA PHE A 165 -0.40 -13.25 4.42
C PHE A 165 0.07 -14.48 5.19
N ALA A 166 1.38 -14.69 5.38
CA ALA A 166 1.91 -15.79 6.18
C ALA A 166 1.38 -15.79 7.63
N ASN A 167 1.20 -14.60 8.21
CA ASN A 167 0.63 -14.46 9.56
C ASN A 167 -0.86 -14.82 9.58
N HIS A 168 -1.62 -14.50 8.53
CA HIS A 168 -3.01 -14.94 8.41
C HIS A 168 -3.14 -16.46 8.38
N PHE A 169 -2.32 -17.15 7.57
CA PHE A 169 -2.32 -18.62 7.53
C PHE A 169 -1.89 -19.24 8.86
N ALA A 170 -0.86 -18.68 9.51
CA ALA A 170 -0.41 -19.16 10.81
C ALA A 170 -1.50 -19.04 11.88
N ALA A 171 -2.18 -17.88 11.93
CA ALA A 171 -3.27 -17.64 12.86
C ALA A 171 -4.46 -18.59 12.64
N LEU A 172 -4.84 -18.85 11.38
CA LEU A 172 -5.92 -19.77 11.04
C LEU A 172 -5.58 -21.22 11.39
N ARG A 173 -4.37 -21.67 11.03
CA ARG A 173 -3.94 -23.07 11.25
C ARG A 173 -3.78 -23.40 12.74
N GLN A 174 -3.26 -22.45 13.51
CA GLN A 174 -3.02 -22.63 14.95
C GLN A 174 -4.16 -22.13 15.83
N LYS A 175 -5.21 -21.55 15.22
CA LYS A 175 -6.38 -20.96 15.92
C LYS A 175 -5.98 -19.98 17.03
N SER A 176 -4.95 -19.17 16.78
CA SER A 176 -4.38 -18.26 17.79
C SER A 176 -3.97 -16.93 17.19
N LEU A 177 -4.53 -15.85 17.73
CA LEU A 177 -4.17 -14.47 17.36
C LEU A 177 -2.80 -14.05 17.89
N ARG A 178 -2.17 -14.85 18.76
CA ARG A 178 -0.87 -14.55 19.35
C ARG A 178 0.23 -14.39 18.30
N HIS A 179 0.11 -15.05 17.14
CA HIS A 179 1.08 -14.94 16.05
C HIS A 179 1.22 -13.50 15.54
N TYR A 180 0.13 -12.74 15.45
CA TYR A 180 0.20 -11.34 15.03
C TYR A 180 1.04 -10.48 15.98
N TRP A 181 1.02 -10.74 17.29
CA TRP A 181 1.79 -9.94 18.26
C TRP A 181 3.23 -10.42 18.46
N GLN A 182 3.50 -11.68 18.10
CA GLN A 182 4.85 -12.24 18.11
C GLN A 182 5.70 -11.72 16.95
N ASP A 183 5.05 -11.41 15.82
CA ASP A 183 5.66 -10.78 14.67
C ASP A 183 6.03 -9.31 14.98
N GLU A 184 7.29 -8.99 14.79
CA GLU A 184 7.86 -7.67 15.04
C GLU A 184 7.35 -6.62 14.05
N GLU A 185 7.11 -6.97 12.79
CA GLU A 185 6.55 -6.05 11.79
C GLU A 185 5.12 -5.69 12.17
N VAL A 186 4.24 -6.68 12.36
CA VAL A 186 2.83 -6.44 12.71
C VAL A 186 2.71 -5.62 13.99
N ARG A 187 3.47 -5.98 15.03
CA ARG A 187 3.46 -5.22 16.29
C ARG A 187 3.94 -3.78 16.10
N THR A 188 5.03 -3.57 15.35
CA THR A 188 5.55 -2.21 15.09
C THR A 188 4.57 -1.40 14.26
N MET A 189 3.97 -2.00 13.22
CA MET A 189 2.96 -1.38 12.38
C MET A 189 1.78 -0.89 13.22
N ILE A 190 1.19 -1.75 14.05
CA ILE A 190 0.04 -1.39 14.89
C ILE A 190 0.41 -0.29 15.90
N LEU A 191 1.55 -0.41 16.58
CA LEU A 191 1.98 0.59 17.58
C LEU A 191 2.28 1.96 16.94
N LEU A 192 3.00 1.98 15.81
CA LEU A 192 3.34 3.22 15.12
C LEU A 192 2.11 3.89 14.50
N LEU A 193 1.21 3.10 13.90
CA LEU A 193 -0.03 3.60 13.31
C LEU A 193 -0.97 4.14 14.38
N SER A 194 -1.26 3.36 15.43
CA SER A 194 -2.15 3.79 16.52
C SER A 194 -1.58 5.00 17.29
N GLY A 195 -0.27 5.02 17.57
CA GLY A 195 0.39 6.17 18.18
C GLY A 195 0.28 7.43 17.32
N SER A 196 0.46 7.29 16.00
CA SER A 196 0.30 8.40 15.05
C SER A 196 -1.13 8.91 15.01
N ILE A 197 -2.12 8.02 15.00
CA ILE A 197 -3.54 8.37 15.04
C ILE A 197 -3.87 9.18 16.29
N VAL A 198 -3.43 8.72 17.47
CA VAL A 198 -3.67 9.43 18.74
C VAL A 198 -3.06 10.83 18.72
N VAL A 199 -1.78 10.94 18.33
CA VAL A 199 -1.08 12.23 18.32
C VAL A 199 -1.72 13.21 17.35
N VAL A 200 -2.04 12.76 16.13
CA VAL A 200 -2.62 13.64 15.10
C VAL A 200 -4.07 13.97 15.38
N ALA A 201 -4.88 13.04 15.89
CA ALA A 201 -6.26 13.32 16.31
C ALA A 201 -6.31 14.38 17.41
N LEU A 202 -5.45 14.25 18.44
CA LEU A 202 -5.33 15.26 19.49
C LEU A 202 -4.86 16.61 18.94
N TYR A 203 -3.93 16.60 17.98
CA TYR A 203 -3.44 17.82 17.34
C TYR A 203 -4.53 18.53 16.51
N LEU A 204 -5.33 17.79 15.74
CA LEU A 204 -6.43 18.37 14.97
C LEU A 204 -7.55 18.90 15.89
N ALA A 205 -7.86 18.19 16.97
CA ALA A 205 -8.82 18.66 17.97
C ALA A 205 -8.30 19.94 18.67
N TYR A 206 -7.00 20.00 19.01
CA TYR A 206 -6.38 21.20 19.59
C TYR A 206 -6.36 22.40 18.63
N LYS A 207 -6.34 22.16 17.32
CA LYS A 207 -6.40 23.20 16.29
C LYS A 207 -7.83 23.56 15.87
N ASP A 208 -8.83 23.07 16.60
CA ASP A 208 -10.26 23.30 16.34
C ASP A 208 -10.73 22.90 14.93
N PHE A 209 -10.06 21.94 14.28
CA PHE A 209 -10.50 21.40 12.99
C PHE A 209 -11.75 20.53 13.13
N TYR A 210 -11.82 19.73 14.19
CA TYR A 210 -12.89 18.78 14.46
C TYR A 210 -13.15 18.64 15.96
N SER A 211 -14.33 18.14 16.31
CA SER A 211 -14.57 17.61 17.65
C SER A 211 -13.62 16.46 17.96
N LEU A 212 -13.36 16.15 19.23
CA LEU A 212 -12.43 15.07 19.59
C LEU A 212 -12.85 13.72 18.96
N ALA A 213 -14.15 13.41 18.98
CA ALA A 213 -14.67 12.16 18.40
C ALA A 213 -14.49 12.11 16.88
N ASP A 214 -14.80 13.21 16.19
CA ASP A 214 -14.65 13.30 14.73
C ASP A 214 -13.18 13.30 14.31
N ALA A 215 -12.31 13.94 15.09
CA ALA A 215 -10.86 13.91 14.86
C ALA A 215 -10.35 12.46 14.89
N PHE A 216 -10.74 11.66 15.90
CA PHE A 216 -10.37 10.25 15.94
C PHE A 216 -10.94 9.45 14.77
N ARG A 217 -12.20 9.69 14.39
CA ARG A 217 -12.84 9.02 13.25
C ARG A 217 -12.11 9.30 11.94
N PHE A 218 -11.95 10.57 11.58
CA PHE A 218 -11.35 10.97 10.31
C PHE A 218 -9.86 10.66 10.25
N VAL A 219 -9.10 10.89 11.33
CA VAL A 219 -7.68 10.56 11.37
C VAL A 219 -7.47 9.05 11.30
N ALA A 220 -8.21 8.26 12.08
CA ALA A 220 -8.07 6.79 12.05
C ALA A 220 -8.32 6.23 10.65
N PHE A 221 -9.38 6.68 9.98
CA PHE A 221 -9.71 6.22 8.63
C PHE A 221 -8.60 6.56 7.62
N ASN A 222 -8.24 7.84 7.50
CA ASN A 222 -7.27 8.27 6.48
C ASN A 222 -5.86 7.74 6.78
N PHE A 223 -5.45 7.65 8.05
CA PHE A 223 -4.12 7.13 8.41
C PHE A 223 -4.00 5.63 8.17
N VAL A 224 -5.06 4.85 8.46
CA VAL A 224 -5.07 3.42 8.10
C VAL A 224 -5.06 3.27 6.59
N SER A 225 -5.92 4.02 5.89
CA SER A 225 -6.08 3.94 4.45
C SER A 225 -4.80 4.33 3.71
N ILE A 226 -4.34 5.57 3.85
CA ILE A 226 -3.15 6.06 3.13
C ILE A 226 -1.87 5.44 3.71
N GLY A 227 -1.78 5.29 5.03
CA GLY A 227 -0.60 4.71 5.68
C GLY A 227 -0.32 3.27 5.29
N LEU A 228 -1.35 2.48 4.93
CA LEU A 228 -1.20 1.13 4.38
C LEU A 228 -1.36 1.07 2.85
N ALA A 229 -1.33 2.23 2.18
CA ALA A 229 -1.44 2.36 0.74
C ALA A 229 -2.74 1.79 0.14
N SER A 230 -3.87 2.00 0.80
CA SER A 230 -5.21 1.63 0.31
C SER A 230 -5.91 2.73 -0.47
N GLY A 231 -5.63 4.01 -0.23
CA GLY A 231 -6.12 5.10 -1.09
C GLY A 231 -7.56 5.60 -0.95
N PHE A 232 -8.35 5.07 -0.01
CA PHE A 232 -9.64 5.66 0.32
C PHE A 232 -9.50 6.93 1.16
N SER A 233 -10.46 7.84 0.99
CA SER A 233 -10.59 9.06 1.78
C SER A 233 -12.04 9.23 2.25
N ASN A 234 -12.21 9.69 3.48
CA ASN A 234 -13.51 10.11 4.01
C ASN A 234 -13.54 11.60 4.41
N ALA A 235 -12.41 12.28 4.28
CA ALA A 235 -12.23 13.70 4.53
C ALA A 235 -11.16 14.26 3.59
N ASP A 236 -11.25 15.55 3.28
CA ASP A 236 -10.21 16.24 2.54
C ASP A 236 -9.02 16.57 3.45
N PHE A 237 -8.09 15.62 3.57
CA PHE A 237 -6.86 15.81 4.33
C PHE A 237 -5.86 16.78 3.67
N ALA A 238 -6.14 17.34 2.50
CA ALA A 238 -5.34 18.46 1.96
C ALA A 238 -5.61 19.77 2.70
N THR A 239 -6.75 19.88 3.37
CA THR A 239 -7.10 21.05 4.21
C THR A 239 -6.46 20.99 5.60
N TRP A 240 -6.01 19.82 6.04
CA TRP A 240 -5.38 19.65 7.34
C TRP A 240 -4.03 20.39 7.41
N PRO A 241 -3.50 20.66 8.62
CA PRO A 241 -2.16 21.22 8.75
C PRO A 241 -1.16 20.33 8.02
N LEU A 242 -0.31 20.93 7.18
CA LEU A 242 0.57 20.21 6.24
C LEU A 242 1.38 19.08 6.89
N ILE A 243 1.82 19.26 8.15
CA ILE A 243 2.55 18.23 8.89
C ILE A 243 1.74 16.94 9.10
N ALA A 244 0.42 17.04 9.33
CA ALA A 244 -0.45 15.88 9.53
C ALA A 244 -0.54 15.06 8.23
N SER A 245 -0.73 15.74 7.10
CA SER A 245 -0.83 15.11 5.79
C SER A 245 0.52 14.55 5.35
N LEU A 246 1.63 15.30 5.48
CA LEU A 246 2.97 14.80 5.13
C LEU A 246 3.41 13.64 6.03
N TRP A 247 3.04 13.64 7.31
CA TRP A 247 3.30 12.50 8.20
C TRP A 247 2.57 11.25 7.74
N MET A 248 1.32 11.38 7.27
CA MET A 248 0.56 10.27 6.70
C MET A 248 1.24 9.69 5.43
N PHE A 249 1.76 10.54 4.53
CA PHE A 249 2.55 10.08 3.38
C PHE A 249 3.88 9.44 3.80
N PHE A 250 4.53 9.92 4.85
CA PHE A 250 5.70 9.27 5.41
C PHE A 250 5.37 7.86 5.92
N LEU A 251 4.24 7.69 6.61
CA LEU A 251 3.77 6.38 7.06
C LEU A 251 3.48 5.43 5.89
N ALA A 252 2.90 5.93 4.78
CA ALA A 252 2.65 5.15 3.56
C ALA A 252 3.91 4.50 2.97
N ASN A 253 5.08 5.11 3.17
CA ASN A 253 6.34 4.54 2.70
C ASN A 253 6.83 3.38 3.58
N ILE A 254 6.38 3.29 4.83
CA ILE A 254 7.06 2.50 5.88
C ILE A 254 6.17 1.39 6.45
N LEU A 255 4.87 1.62 6.63
CA LEU A 255 4.03 0.74 7.47
C LEU A 255 3.70 -0.61 6.83
N ALA A 256 3.66 -0.74 5.51
CA ALA A 256 3.26 -1.97 4.86
C ALA A 256 4.21 -3.14 5.20
N ASN A 257 3.65 -4.27 5.65
CA ASN A 257 4.46 -5.44 5.99
C ASN A 257 4.99 -6.15 4.74
N THR A 258 6.09 -6.89 4.89
CA THR A 258 6.53 -7.80 3.82
C THR A 258 5.51 -8.90 3.58
N GLY A 259 5.29 -9.27 2.31
CA GLY A 259 4.29 -10.28 1.95
C GLY A 259 2.84 -9.83 2.15
N SER A 260 2.58 -8.53 2.23
CA SER A 260 1.24 -7.90 2.16
C SER A 260 0.98 -7.29 0.77
N MET A 261 -0.24 -6.78 0.55
CA MET A 261 -0.62 -6.10 -0.71
C MET A 261 -0.08 -4.67 -0.84
N GLY A 262 0.37 -4.06 0.26
CA GLY A 262 0.73 -2.64 0.28
C GLY A 262 2.02 -2.36 -0.50
N GLY A 263 2.27 -1.13 -0.91
CA GLY A 263 3.51 -0.76 -1.59
C GLY A 263 4.60 -0.24 -0.66
N GLY A 264 5.49 0.58 -1.21
CA GLY A 264 6.50 1.33 -0.44
C GLY A 264 7.77 0.55 -0.11
N VAL A 265 8.54 1.09 0.84
CA VAL A 265 9.84 0.52 1.26
C VAL A 265 9.67 -0.79 2.02
N LYS A 266 8.51 -1.00 2.63
CA LYS A 266 8.18 -2.10 3.56
C LYS A 266 8.83 -1.97 4.92
N LEU A 267 8.07 -2.34 5.95
CA LEU A 267 8.45 -2.15 7.35
C LEU A 267 9.69 -2.96 7.74
N VAL A 268 9.85 -4.19 7.23
CA VAL A 268 11.03 -5.02 7.49
C VAL A 268 12.34 -4.30 7.14
N ARG A 269 12.37 -3.55 6.04
CA ARG A 269 13.59 -2.87 5.54
C ARG A 269 13.96 -1.71 6.46
N ILE A 270 12.95 -0.97 6.93
CA ILE A 270 13.14 0.13 7.89
C ILE A 270 13.57 -0.40 9.26
N LEU A 271 12.93 -1.47 9.76
CA LEU A 271 13.33 -2.12 11.01
C LEU A 271 14.77 -2.64 10.96
N ALA A 272 15.15 -3.27 9.84
CA ALA A 272 16.52 -3.72 9.62
C ALA A 272 17.50 -2.53 9.65
N LEU A 273 17.21 -1.45 8.93
CA LEU A 273 18.06 -0.24 8.92
C LEU A 273 18.20 0.40 10.29
N CYS A 274 17.11 0.55 11.06
CA CYS A 274 17.19 1.09 12.42
C CYS A 274 18.09 0.24 13.32
N LYS A 275 18.05 -1.10 13.17
CA LYS A 275 18.91 -2.01 13.95
C LYS A 275 20.35 -2.02 13.47
N ILE A 276 20.59 -1.87 12.17
CA ILE A 276 21.94 -1.68 11.61
C ILE A 276 22.51 -0.37 12.14
N LEU A 277 21.76 0.73 12.09
CA LEU A 277 22.18 2.03 12.64
C LEU A 277 22.54 1.91 14.13
N LYS A 278 21.68 1.25 14.92
CA LYS A 278 21.97 1.00 16.34
C LYS A 278 23.25 0.18 16.55
N ARG A 279 23.49 -0.84 15.70
CA ARG A 279 24.75 -1.61 15.70
C ARG A 279 25.93 -0.69 15.44
N GLU A 280 25.90 0.11 14.38
CA GLU A 280 27.00 1.00 14.01
C GLU A 280 27.29 2.04 15.10
N MET A 281 26.25 2.64 15.70
CA MET A 281 26.43 3.54 16.85
C MET A 281 27.08 2.84 18.04
N THR A 282 26.74 1.57 18.28
CA THR A 282 27.34 0.78 19.37
C THR A 282 28.80 0.45 19.07
N LEU A 283 29.14 0.10 17.83
CA LEU A 283 30.52 -0.19 17.42
C LEU A 283 31.41 1.06 17.46
N LEU A 284 30.87 2.23 17.15
CA LEU A 284 31.57 3.52 17.30
C LEU A 284 31.93 3.81 18.76
N GLN A 285 31.07 3.43 19.70
CA GLN A 285 31.32 3.60 21.14
C GLN A 285 32.18 2.45 21.71
N HIS A 286 32.04 1.25 21.17
CA HIS A 286 32.69 0.03 21.64
C HIS A 286 33.28 -0.76 20.45
N PRO A 287 34.49 -0.41 19.96
CA PRO A 287 35.07 -0.98 18.75
C PRO A 287 35.28 -2.49 18.76
N ASN A 288 35.43 -3.09 19.95
CA ASN A 288 35.64 -4.52 20.14
C ASN A 288 34.35 -5.31 20.40
N ALA A 289 33.18 -4.67 20.40
CA ALA A 289 31.92 -5.35 20.65
C ALA A 289 31.49 -6.18 19.43
N VAL A 290 31.02 -7.41 19.65
CA VAL A 290 30.41 -8.24 18.60
C VAL A 290 28.90 -8.12 18.72
N HIS A 291 28.27 -7.37 17.82
CA HIS A 291 26.83 -7.12 17.86
C HIS A 291 26.14 -7.63 16.59
N VAL A 292 25.29 -8.65 16.74
CA VAL A 292 24.56 -9.28 15.63
C VAL A 292 23.19 -8.64 15.46
N VAL A 293 22.88 -8.15 14.26
CA VAL A 293 21.53 -7.64 13.93
C VAL A 293 20.57 -8.82 13.76
N LYS A 294 19.42 -8.74 14.42
CA LYS A 294 18.34 -9.72 14.26
C LYS A 294 17.02 -9.04 13.92
N VAL A 295 16.26 -9.59 12.97
CA VAL A 295 14.89 -9.17 12.62
C VAL A 295 13.97 -10.38 12.76
N ASN A 296 12.86 -10.27 13.50
CA ASN A 296 11.98 -11.42 13.79
C ASN A 296 12.75 -12.65 14.33
N GLY A 297 13.76 -12.40 15.19
CA GLY A 297 14.61 -13.45 15.77
C GLY A 297 15.71 -14.02 14.85
N HIS A 298 15.67 -13.75 13.55
CA HIS A 298 16.61 -14.25 12.55
C HIS A 298 17.82 -13.33 12.40
N LYS A 299 19.02 -13.91 12.31
CA LYS A 299 20.26 -13.14 12.10
C LYS A 299 20.30 -12.57 10.68
N LEU A 300 20.60 -11.29 10.56
CA LEU A 300 20.83 -10.63 9.28
C LEU A 300 22.30 -10.82 8.89
N SER A 301 22.57 -11.32 7.69
CA SER A 301 23.93 -11.35 7.14
C SER A 301 24.32 -9.97 6.60
N ASP A 302 25.62 -9.65 6.57
CA ASP A 302 26.06 -8.33 6.10
C ASP A 302 25.73 -8.10 4.61
N HIS A 303 25.71 -9.16 3.80
CA HIS A 303 25.23 -9.08 2.41
C HIS A 303 23.76 -8.63 2.33
N VAL A 304 22.90 -9.20 3.17
CA VAL A 304 21.47 -8.81 3.22
C VAL A 304 21.33 -7.37 3.74
N ALA A 305 22.13 -6.98 4.74
CA ALA A 305 22.15 -5.61 5.26
C ALA A 305 22.51 -4.59 4.17
N MET A 306 23.56 -4.85 3.38
CA MET A 306 23.95 -4.00 2.26
C MET A 306 22.89 -3.94 1.17
N ALA A 307 22.25 -5.07 0.83
CA ALA A 307 21.17 -5.10 -0.14
C ALA A 307 19.96 -4.25 0.30
N ILE A 308 19.62 -4.29 1.60
CA ILE A 308 18.55 -3.44 2.17
C ILE A 308 18.93 -1.97 2.08
N ALA A 309 20.15 -1.59 2.48
CA ALA A 309 20.61 -0.21 2.40
C ALA A 309 20.61 0.32 0.96
N ALA A 310 21.10 -0.48 0.00
CA ALA A 310 21.08 -0.14 -1.41
C ALA A 310 19.64 0.04 -1.94
N PHE A 311 18.71 -0.83 -1.54
CA PHE A 311 17.30 -0.71 -1.92
C PHE A 311 16.71 0.63 -1.45
N VAL A 312 16.89 0.96 -0.17
CA VAL A 312 16.34 2.19 0.40
C VAL A 312 16.96 3.44 -0.21
N PHE A 313 18.28 3.40 -0.48
CA PHE A 313 18.95 4.49 -1.19
C PHE A 313 18.37 4.71 -2.60
N VAL A 314 18.29 3.64 -3.39
CA VAL A 314 17.72 3.71 -4.75
C VAL A 314 16.28 4.17 -4.72
N TYR A 315 15.47 3.71 -3.76
CA TYR A 315 14.09 4.15 -3.57
C TYR A 315 13.98 5.67 -3.40
N PHE A 316 14.75 6.28 -2.49
CA PHE A 316 14.73 7.72 -2.29
C PHE A 316 15.30 8.50 -3.48
N CYS A 317 16.31 7.97 -4.17
CA CYS A 317 16.81 8.54 -5.41
C CYS A 317 15.72 8.54 -6.50
N THR A 318 14.96 7.46 -6.64
CA THR A 318 13.82 7.36 -7.57
C THR A 318 12.75 8.38 -7.24
N VAL A 319 12.33 8.49 -5.97
CA VAL A 319 11.35 9.49 -5.53
C VAL A 319 11.82 10.90 -5.85
N THR A 320 13.08 11.22 -5.56
CA THR A 320 13.67 12.55 -5.81
C THR A 320 13.71 12.86 -7.31
N LEU A 321 14.20 11.92 -8.13
CA LEU A 321 14.31 12.06 -9.57
C LEU A 321 12.94 12.34 -10.22
N PHE A 322 11.93 11.53 -9.90
CA PHE A 322 10.60 11.70 -10.48
C PHE A 322 9.87 12.93 -9.94
N THR A 323 10.15 13.35 -8.70
CA THR A 323 9.64 14.62 -8.17
C THR A 323 10.18 15.79 -8.99
N PHE A 324 11.48 15.81 -9.27
CA PHE A 324 12.08 16.84 -10.12
C PHE A 324 11.57 16.77 -11.57
N ALA A 325 11.35 15.59 -12.12
CA ALA A 325 10.77 15.44 -13.45
C ALA A 325 9.35 16.06 -13.54
N LEU A 326 8.50 15.83 -12.52
CA LEU A 326 7.20 16.47 -12.43
C LEU A 326 7.30 17.99 -12.23
N MET A 327 8.24 18.47 -11.43
CA MET A 327 8.46 19.92 -11.26
C MET A 327 8.92 20.60 -12.55
N ILE A 328 9.83 19.97 -13.31
CA ILE A 328 10.27 20.49 -14.63
C ILE A 328 9.08 20.61 -15.59
N SER A 329 8.10 19.72 -15.49
CA SER A 329 6.88 19.77 -16.29
C SER A 329 5.87 20.86 -15.84
N GLY A 330 6.14 21.56 -14.74
CA GLY A 330 5.35 22.70 -14.26
C GLY A 330 4.51 22.46 -13.01
N LEU A 331 4.59 21.29 -12.35
CA LEU A 331 3.91 21.06 -11.07
C LEU A 331 4.65 21.74 -9.91
N ASP A 332 3.90 22.21 -8.91
CA ASP A 332 4.49 22.70 -7.67
C ASP A 332 5.10 21.55 -6.84
N LEU A 333 6.00 21.90 -5.91
CA LEU A 333 6.74 20.91 -5.12
C LEU A 333 5.83 19.98 -4.31
N VAL A 334 4.74 20.50 -3.72
CA VAL A 334 3.87 19.70 -2.85
C VAL A 334 3.08 18.70 -3.70
N SER A 335 2.47 19.17 -4.80
CA SER A 335 1.76 18.28 -5.73
C SER A 335 2.70 17.26 -6.36
N ALA A 336 3.90 17.66 -6.79
CA ALA A 336 4.87 16.75 -7.42
C ALA A 336 5.37 15.68 -6.44
N LEU A 337 5.81 16.07 -5.24
CA LEU A 337 6.34 15.12 -4.24
C LEU A 337 5.27 14.13 -3.80
N THR A 338 4.07 14.63 -3.49
CA THR A 338 2.98 13.77 -2.99
C THR A 338 2.39 12.90 -4.10
N ALA A 339 2.33 13.37 -5.35
CA ALA A 339 1.97 12.53 -6.50
C ALA A 339 2.95 11.37 -6.67
N VAL A 340 4.26 11.63 -6.59
CA VAL A 340 5.29 10.58 -6.72
C VAL A 340 5.21 9.60 -5.56
N ILE A 341 5.07 10.07 -4.32
CA ILE A 341 4.90 9.20 -3.16
C ILE A 341 3.63 8.35 -3.31
N ALA A 342 2.51 8.95 -3.67
CA ALA A 342 1.25 8.23 -3.87
C ALA A 342 1.35 7.18 -4.99
N CYS A 343 2.05 7.49 -6.08
CA CYS A 343 2.27 6.53 -7.17
C CYS A 343 3.22 5.40 -6.76
N ILE A 344 4.37 5.70 -6.16
CA ILE A 344 5.41 4.70 -5.86
C ILE A 344 5.02 3.79 -4.68
N THR A 345 4.19 4.29 -3.76
CA THR A 345 3.61 3.49 -2.69
C THR A 345 2.33 2.78 -3.13
N ASN A 346 1.82 3.10 -4.32
CA ASN A 346 0.52 2.69 -4.82
C ASN A 346 -0.64 3.08 -3.88
N ALA A 347 -0.52 4.24 -3.21
CA ALA A 347 -1.52 4.72 -2.28
C ALA A 347 -2.66 5.50 -2.95
N GLY A 348 -2.48 6.11 -4.13
CA GLY A 348 -3.58 6.75 -4.85
C GLY A 348 -3.58 8.28 -4.79
N PRO A 349 -4.25 8.92 -3.81
CA PRO A 349 -4.33 10.37 -3.73
C PRO A 349 -3.04 10.99 -3.20
N GLY A 350 -2.65 12.13 -3.77
CA GLY A 350 -1.58 13.00 -3.29
C GLY A 350 -2.13 14.20 -2.51
N LEU A 351 -1.49 15.36 -2.68
CA LEU A 351 -1.96 16.66 -2.19
C LEU A 351 -1.97 17.67 -3.34
N GLY A 352 -2.52 18.87 -3.09
CA GLY A 352 -2.58 19.93 -4.08
C GLY A 352 -3.42 19.53 -5.29
N ALA A 353 -2.84 19.61 -6.48
CA ALA A 353 -3.54 19.33 -7.74
C ALA A 353 -4.07 17.88 -7.86
N VAL A 354 -3.53 16.95 -7.07
CA VAL A 354 -3.93 15.54 -7.04
C VAL A 354 -4.41 15.11 -5.65
N GLY A 355 -4.98 16.05 -4.90
CA GLY A 355 -5.51 15.82 -3.55
C GLY A 355 -6.69 14.85 -3.48
N PRO A 356 -7.16 14.48 -2.29
CA PRO A 356 -8.24 13.50 -2.11
C PRO A 356 -9.62 13.97 -2.58
N SER A 357 -9.80 15.29 -2.81
CA SER A 357 -11.00 15.88 -3.42
C SER A 357 -10.83 16.22 -4.90
N HIS A 358 -9.68 15.87 -5.48
CA HIS A 358 -9.35 16.06 -6.88
C HIS A 358 -8.99 14.72 -7.51
N ASP A 359 -8.92 14.71 -8.83
CA ASP A 359 -8.47 13.57 -9.61
C ASP A 359 -7.26 13.97 -10.46
N TYR A 360 -6.71 13.02 -11.21
CA TYR A 360 -5.51 13.21 -12.02
C TYR A 360 -5.83 13.80 -13.40
N THR A 361 -7.08 14.21 -13.68
CA THR A 361 -7.47 14.76 -15.00
C THR A 361 -6.67 16.00 -15.36
N VAL A 362 -6.38 16.85 -14.37
CA VAL A 362 -5.65 18.12 -14.52
C VAL A 362 -4.20 17.95 -14.98
N LEU A 363 -3.64 16.73 -14.86
CA LEU A 363 -2.27 16.47 -15.26
C LEU A 363 -2.11 16.43 -16.78
N SER A 364 -0.98 16.96 -17.25
CA SER A 364 -0.60 16.87 -18.66
C SER A 364 -0.27 15.43 -19.06
N THR A 365 -0.28 15.15 -20.37
CA THR A 365 0.07 13.84 -20.94
C THR A 365 1.42 13.33 -20.41
N ALA A 366 2.44 14.19 -20.36
CA ALA A 366 3.78 13.82 -19.87
C ALA A 366 3.76 13.46 -18.38
N GLN A 367 3.03 14.22 -17.56
CA GLN A 367 2.90 13.97 -16.12
C GLN A 367 2.19 12.64 -15.83
N LYS A 368 1.14 12.32 -16.61
CA LYS A 368 0.43 11.03 -16.51
C LYS A 368 1.33 9.85 -16.83
N TRP A 369 2.16 9.95 -17.88
CA TRP A 369 3.14 8.91 -18.21
C TRP A 369 4.20 8.74 -17.14
N ILE A 370 4.73 9.83 -16.58
CA ILE A 370 5.66 9.77 -15.44
C ILE A 370 5.02 9.03 -14.27
N CYS A 371 3.81 9.42 -13.88
CA CYS A 371 3.08 8.78 -12.78
C CYS A 371 2.83 7.29 -13.06
N ALA A 372 2.41 6.92 -14.28
CA ALA A 372 2.19 5.52 -14.66
C ALA A 372 3.47 4.66 -14.56
N VAL A 373 4.62 5.21 -14.95
CA VAL A 373 5.93 4.53 -14.77
C VAL A 373 6.26 4.36 -13.30
N VAL A 374 6.04 5.40 -12.49
CA VAL A 374 6.31 5.37 -11.04
C VAL A 374 5.42 4.34 -10.33
N MET A 375 4.14 4.23 -10.71
CA MET A 375 3.22 3.19 -10.20
C MET A 375 3.74 1.78 -10.47
N LEU A 376 4.23 1.55 -11.69
CA LEU A 376 4.79 0.26 -12.08
C LEU A 376 6.08 -0.06 -11.33
N LEU A 377 6.98 0.93 -11.17
CA LEU A 377 8.22 0.78 -10.39
C LEU A 377 7.96 0.45 -8.93
N GLY A 378 6.96 1.11 -8.32
CA GLY A 378 6.49 0.79 -6.97
C GLY A 378 6.00 -0.66 -6.87
N ARG A 379 5.15 -1.06 -7.82
CA ARG A 379 4.50 -2.38 -7.81
C ARG A 379 5.46 -3.56 -8.03
N LEU A 380 6.43 -3.41 -8.94
CA LEU A 380 7.35 -4.49 -9.31
C LEU A 380 8.57 -4.63 -8.38
N GLU A 381 8.71 -3.75 -7.38
CA GLU A 381 9.94 -3.51 -6.64
C GLU A 381 11.08 -3.00 -7.55
N ILE A 382 11.55 -1.78 -7.31
CA ILE A 382 12.46 -0.99 -8.18
C ILE A 382 13.64 -1.80 -8.75
N PHE A 383 14.25 -2.70 -7.97
CA PHE A 383 15.38 -3.50 -8.44
C PHE A 383 15.04 -4.50 -9.55
N THR A 384 13.85 -5.06 -9.59
CA THR A 384 13.47 -6.01 -10.65
C THR A 384 13.48 -5.32 -12.01
N VAL A 385 13.01 -4.07 -12.05
CA VAL A 385 12.99 -3.26 -13.26
C VAL A 385 14.39 -2.78 -13.62
N LEU A 386 15.18 -2.29 -12.65
CA LEU A 386 16.55 -1.85 -12.91
C LEU A 386 17.45 -3.00 -13.42
N MET A 387 17.24 -4.22 -12.95
CA MET A 387 17.99 -5.39 -13.40
C MET A 387 17.81 -5.67 -14.90
N LEU A 388 16.63 -5.38 -15.46
CA LEU A 388 16.36 -5.55 -16.90
C LEU A 388 17.20 -4.61 -17.79
N PHE A 389 17.66 -3.49 -17.22
CA PHE A 389 18.46 -2.48 -17.92
C PHE A 389 19.96 -2.56 -17.58
N THR A 390 20.37 -3.54 -16.76
CA THR A 390 21.78 -3.74 -16.41
C THR A 390 22.41 -4.69 -17.43
N PRO A 391 23.54 -4.34 -18.07
CA PRO A 391 24.17 -5.12 -19.14
C PRO A 391 24.81 -6.43 -18.68
#